data_AF-S4PBV3-F1
#
_entry.id   AF-S4PBV3-F1
#
_cell.length_a   1.000
_cell.length_b   1.000
_cell.length_c   1.000
_cell.angle_alpha   90.00
_cell.angle_beta   90.00
_cell.angle_gamma   90.00
#
_symmetry.space_group_name_H-M   'P 1'
#
loop_
_entity.id
_entity.type
_entity.pdbx_description
1 polymer ?
#
loop_
_entity_poly.entity_id
_entity_poly.type
_entity_poly.pdbx_seq_one_letter_code
_entity_poly.pdbx_strand_id
1 'polypeptide(L)'
;MYMGRHEIDADAIVDDARPYVYEIINNLIAVHAEVDSICGASCSRYVRDISETVCEEVSRLWAGAKPTSRAAVFRARLETTLLRMACASHLTMKADDYLVKTLEALDLLENEEEKKRMEIIIQNIKKRMELQLSSLNSCNIETI
;
A
#
# COMPACT_ATOMS: atom_id res chain seq x y z
N MET A 1 8.52 5.48 10.54
CA MET A 1 7.09 5.14 10.65
C MET A 1 6.91 4.30 11.90
N TYR A 2 6.10 4.76 12.83
CA TYR A 2 5.76 4.01 14.03
C TYR A 2 4.42 3.31 13.79
N MET A 3 4.43 1.97 13.67
CA MET A 3 3.20 1.19 13.41
C MET A 3 2.26 1.13 14.63
N GLY A 4 2.74 1.52 15.83
CA GLY A 4 1.94 1.58 17.06
C GLY A 4 1.53 0.21 17.60
N ARG A 5 1.11 0.14 18.88
CA ARG A 5 0.58 -1.10 19.46
C ARG A 5 -0.69 -1.54 18.72
N HIS A 6 -0.70 -2.81 18.34
CA HIS A 6 -1.67 -3.47 17.44
C HIS A 6 -3.01 -3.83 18.09
N GLU A 7 -3.46 -3.12 19.12
CA GLU A 7 -4.76 -3.41 19.73
C GLU A 7 -5.85 -2.70 18.94
N ILE A 8 -6.39 -3.44 17.98
CA ILE A 8 -7.60 -3.07 17.28
C ILE A 8 -8.74 -3.69 18.09
N ASP A 9 -9.64 -2.85 18.59
CA ASP A 9 -10.90 -3.33 19.13
C ASP A 9 -11.56 -4.24 18.08
N ALA A 10 -11.89 -5.47 18.49
CA ALA A 10 -12.37 -6.50 17.59
C ALA A 10 -13.65 -6.07 16.84
N ASP A 11 -14.41 -5.16 17.45
CA ASP A 11 -15.67 -4.62 16.93
C ASP A 11 -15.52 -3.24 16.29
N ALA A 12 -14.29 -2.72 16.14
CA ALA A 12 -14.05 -1.43 15.51
C ALA A 12 -14.49 -1.43 14.04
N ILE A 13 -15.28 -0.42 13.67
CA ILE A 13 -15.58 -0.13 12.28
C ILE A 13 -14.34 0.50 11.65
N VAL A 14 -13.77 -0.17 10.65
CA VAL A 14 -12.66 0.36 9.85
C VAL A 14 -13.24 1.18 8.71
N ASP A 15 -12.99 2.49 8.75
CA ASP A 15 -13.43 3.48 7.77
C ASP A 15 -12.28 4.07 6.94
N ASP A 16 -11.05 3.99 7.44
CA ASP A 16 -9.85 4.46 6.75
C ASP A 16 -8.61 3.60 7.04
N ALA A 17 -7.54 3.81 6.27
CA ALA A 17 -6.24 3.20 6.56
C ALA A 17 -5.54 3.91 7.72
N ARG A 18 -4.55 3.25 8.36
CA ARG A 18 -3.77 3.93 9.39
C ARG A 18 -2.82 4.99 8.81
N PRO A 19 -2.48 6.02 9.61
CA PRO A 19 -1.56 7.09 9.21
C PRO A 19 -0.27 6.62 8.57
N TYR A 20 0.31 5.51 9.06
CA TYR A 20 1.58 5.00 8.56
C TYR A 20 1.53 4.63 7.07
N VAL A 21 0.37 4.19 6.54
CA VAL A 21 0.23 3.86 5.11
C VAL A 21 0.36 5.12 4.26
N TYR A 22 -0.25 6.23 4.69
CA TYR A 22 -0.10 7.52 4.03
C TYR A 22 1.32 8.06 4.16
N GLU A 23 1.96 7.89 5.31
CA GLU A 23 3.37 8.23 5.48
C GLU A 23 4.26 7.44 4.51
N ILE A 24 4.01 6.13 4.31
CA ILE A 24 4.72 5.33 3.30
C ILE A 24 4.59 5.96 1.93
N ILE A 25 3.36 6.20 1.49
CA ILE A 25 3.07 6.71 0.15
C ILE A 25 3.68 8.10 -0.04
N ASN A 26 3.51 9.01 0.93
CA ASN A 26 4.06 10.36 0.88
C ASN A 26 5.59 10.36 0.87
N ASN A 27 6.23 9.46 1.63
CA ASN A 27 7.69 9.36 1.63
C ASN A 27 8.22 8.79 0.32
N LEU A 28 7.52 7.81 -0.28
CA LEU A 28 7.87 7.31 -1.62
C LEU A 28 7.75 8.43 -2.68
N ILE A 29 6.71 9.26 -2.60
CA ILE A 29 6.55 10.45 -3.47
C ILE A 29 7.70 11.44 -3.26
N ALA A 30 8.05 11.75 -2.01
CA ALA A 30 9.12 12.69 -1.71
C ALA A 30 10.47 12.19 -2.22
N VAL A 31 10.77 10.90 -2.01
CA VAL A 31 11.99 10.26 -2.55
C VAL A 31 11.97 10.28 -4.08
N HIS A 32 10.85 9.94 -4.70
CA HIS A 32 10.72 10.00 -6.15
C HIS A 32 11.02 11.41 -6.69
N ALA A 33 10.41 12.45 -6.11
CA ALA A 33 10.63 13.83 -6.54
C ALA A 33 12.09 14.27 -6.40
N GLU A 34 12.73 13.94 -5.27
CA GLU A 34 14.13 14.30 -5.03
C GLU A 34 15.07 13.56 -5.99
N VAL A 35 14.88 12.25 -6.17
CA VAL A 35 15.72 11.43 -7.05
C VAL A 35 15.50 11.81 -8.52
N ASP A 36 14.27 12.11 -8.94
CA ASP A 36 13.99 12.58 -10.30
C ASP A 36 14.72 13.88 -10.62
N SER A 37 14.74 14.83 -9.67
CA SER A 37 15.41 16.12 -9.84
C SER A 37 16.92 16.02 -10.09
N ILE A 38 17.56 14.94 -9.64
CA ILE A 38 19.01 14.73 -9.76
C ILE A 38 19.35 13.71 -10.86
N CYS A 39 18.59 12.61 -10.93
CA CYS A 39 18.92 11.42 -11.73
C CYS A 39 18.06 11.27 -13.00
N GLY A 40 17.01 12.07 -13.17
CA GLY A 40 16.10 12.02 -14.32
C GLY A 40 15.62 10.60 -14.63
N ALA A 41 15.85 10.13 -15.86
CA ALA A 41 15.40 8.82 -16.33
C ALA A 41 15.83 7.62 -15.46
N SER A 42 16.94 7.72 -14.70
CA SER A 42 17.38 6.66 -13.78
C SER A 42 16.55 6.58 -12.48
N CYS A 43 15.69 7.57 -12.20
CA CYS A 43 14.85 7.63 -11.00
C CYS A 43 13.96 6.40 -10.84
N SER A 44 13.35 5.95 -11.94
CA SER A 44 12.44 4.79 -11.96
C SER A 44 13.07 3.52 -11.38
N ARG A 45 14.38 3.32 -11.53
CA ARG A 45 15.10 2.17 -10.97
C ARG A 45 15.22 2.28 -9.45
N TYR A 46 15.63 3.43 -8.94
CA TYR A 46 15.81 3.61 -7.49
C TYR A 46 14.49 3.58 -6.74
N VAL A 47 13.46 4.23 -7.29
CA VAL A 47 12.11 4.25 -6.69
C VAL A 47 11.50 2.86 -6.69
N ARG A 48 11.73 2.06 -7.75
CA ARG A 48 11.37 0.64 -7.80
C ARG A 48 12.04 -0.13 -6.67
N ASP A 49 13.37 -0.15 -6.57
CA ASP A 49 14.09 -0.93 -5.56
C ASP A 49 13.64 -0.58 -4.12
N ILE A 50 13.38 0.70 -3.85
CA ILE A 50 12.85 1.17 -2.56
C ILE A 50 11.41 0.69 -2.35
N SER A 51 10.55 0.82 -3.37
CA SER A 51 9.15 0.36 -3.30
C SER A 51 9.08 -1.15 -3.07
N GLU A 52 9.95 -1.94 -3.70
CA GLU A 52 10.06 -3.38 -3.47
C GLU A 52 10.39 -3.70 -2.01
N THR A 53 11.42 -3.04 -1.48
CA THR A 53 11.87 -3.24 -0.10
C THR A 53 10.76 -2.90 0.89
N VAL A 54 10.06 -1.78 0.69
CA VAL A 54 8.92 -1.38 1.52
C VAL A 54 7.79 -2.42 1.45
N CYS A 55 7.43 -2.90 0.26
CA CYS A 55 6.37 -3.89 0.10
C CYS A 55 6.73 -5.24 0.72
N GLU A 56 7.99 -5.68 0.59
CA GLU A 56 8.49 -6.90 1.22
C GLU A 56 8.43 -6.79 2.75
N GLU A 57 8.91 -5.70 3.33
CA GLU A 57 8.92 -5.52 4.79
C GLU A 57 7.50 -5.41 5.35
N VAL A 58 6.57 -4.72 4.67
CA VAL A 58 5.16 -4.70 5.08
C VAL A 58 4.54 -6.09 5.02
N SER A 59 4.83 -6.87 3.98
CA SER A 59 4.38 -8.26 3.86
C SER A 59 4.91 -9.13 5.01
N ARG A 60 6.19 -8.95 5.35
CA ARG A 60 6.85 -9.65 6.46
C ARG A 60 6.24 -9.30 7.83
N LEU A 61 5.86 -8.04 8.02
CA LEU A 61 5.18 -7.59 9.24
C LEU A 61 3.83 -8.31 9.41
N TRP A 62 3.03 -8.43 8.35
CA TRP A 62 1.77 -9.18 8.41
C TRP A 62 1.97 -10.67 8.65
N ALA A 63 3.03 -11.27 8.09
CA ALA A 63 3.37 -12.66 8.35
C ALA A 63 3.81 -12.90 9.80
N GLY A 64 4.54 -11.95 10.41
CA GLY A 64 5.01 -12.04 11.79
C GLY A 64 3.95 -11.71 12.84
N ALA A 65 2.96 -10.89 12.49
CA ALA A 65 1.87 -10.45 13.36
C ALA A 65 0.52 -10.65 12.66
N LYS A 66 0.12 -11.92 12.47
CA LYS A 66 -1.14 -12.25 11.78
C LYS A 66 -2.34 -11.61 12.51
N PRO A 67 -3.19 -10.84 11.82
CA PRO A 67 -4.39 -10.27 12.42
C PRO A 67 -5.35 -11.39 12.87
N THR A 68 -5.95 -11.21 14.04
CA THR A 68 -6.80 -12.24 14.68
C THR A 68 -8.28 -11.87 14.75
N SER A 69 -8.63 -10.58 14.65
CA SER A 69 -10.02 -10.12 14.66
C SER A 69 -10.50 -9.76 13.25
N ARG A 70 -11.83 -9.81 13.04
CA ARG A 70 -12.46 -9.40 11.77
C ARG A 70 -12.05 -7.99 11.35
N ALA A 71 -12.07 -7.03 12.29
CA ALA A 71 -11.63 -5.67 12.06
C ALA A 71 -10.13 -5.59 11.67
N ALA A 72 -9.28 -6.37 12.34
CA ALA A 72 -7.85 -6.43 12.03
C ALA A 72 -7.57 -7.03 10.64
N VAL A 73 -8.28 -8.11 10.27
CA VAL A 73 -8.19 -8.71 8.93
C VAL A 73 -8.66 -7.73 7.86
N PHE A 74 -9.82 -7.10 8.07
CA PHE A 74 -10.34 -6.09 7.14
C PHE A 74 -9.33 -4.97 6.91
N ARG A 75 -8.76 -4.43 7.99
CA ARG A 75 -7.76 -3.37 7.91
C ARG A 75 -6.47 -3.85 7.22
N ALA A 76 -5.96 -5.03 7.55
CA ALA A 76 -4.76 -5.57 6.92
C ALA A 76 -4.92 -5.72 5.41
N ARG A 77 -6.08 -6.22 4.96
CA ARG A 77 -6.42 -6.31 3.53
C ARG A 77 -6.53 -4.93 2.89
N LEU A 78 -7.18 -3.97 3.54
CA LEU A 78 -7.30 -2.59 3.06
C LEU A 78 -5.91 -1.94 2.90
N GLU A 79 -5.09 -1.96 3.95
CA GLU A 79 -3.75 -1.35 3.98
C GLU A 79 -2.83 -1.98 2.92
N THR A 80 -2.86 -3.31 2.77
CA THR A 80 -2.08 -4.04 1.74
C THR A 80 -2.56 -3.71 0.33
N THR A 81 -3.86 -3.63 0.11
CA THR A 81 -4.45 -3.28 -1.20
C THR A 81 -4.10 -1.86 -1.60
N LEU A 82 -4.12 -0.91 -0.65
CA LEU A 82 -3.74 0.47 -0.89
C LEU A 82 -2.27 0.62 -1.26
N LEU A 83 -1.37 -0.07 -0.55
CA LEU A 83 0.06 -0.04 -0.87
C LEU A 83 0.34 -0.63 -2.26
N ARG A 84 -0.29 -1.77 -2.59
CA ARG A 84 -0.20 -2.39 -3.91
C ARG A 84 -0.66 -1.44 -5.01
N MET A 85 -1.80 -0.78 -4.80
CA MET A 85 -2.34 0.20 -5.74
C MET A 85 -1.41 1.42 -5.89
N ALA A 86 -0.91 1.96 -4.78
CA ALA A 86 -0.08 3.15 -4.80
C ALA A 86 1.25 2.92 -5.52
N CYS A 87 1.85 1.73 -5.35
CA CYS A 87 3.15 1.39 -5.92
C CYS A 87 3.04 0.73 -7.31
N ALA A 88 1.85 0.58 -7.90
CA ALA A 88 1.61 -0.29 -9.05
C ALA A 88 2.58 -0.06 -10.24
N SER A 89 2.94 1.20 -10.55
CA SER A 89 3.88 1.51 -11.64
C SER A 89 5.36 1.24 -11.30
N HIS A 90 5.68 1.00 -10.03
CA HIS A 90 7.03 0.80 -9.50
C HIS A 90 7.25 -0.58 -8.90
N LEU A 91 6.25 -1.46 -8.95
CA LEU A 91 6.39 -2.85 -8.51
C LEU A 91 6.96 -3.70 -9.63
N THR A 92 7.96 -4.53 -9.32
CA THR A 92 8.23 -5.70 -10.15
C THR A 92 7.25 -6.81 -9.83
N MET A 93 7.22 -7.81 -10.72
CA MET A 93 6.46 -9.05 -10.50
C MET A 93 6.80 -9.72 -9.16
N LYS A 94 8.06 -9.62 -8.71
CA LYS A 94 8.49 -10.17 -7.42
C LYS A 94 7.88 -9.43 -6.24
N ALA A 95 7.86 -8.10 -6.28
CA ALA A 95 7.28 -7.30 -5.20
C ALA A 95 5.75 -7.39 -5.16
N ASP A 96 5.10 -7.48 -6.33
CA ASP A 96 3.67 -7.74 -6.42
C ASP A 96 3.31 -9.11 -5.79
N ASP A 97 4.12 -10.14 -6.05
CA ASP A 97 3.95 -11.49 -5.49
C ASP A 97 3.99 -11.51 -3.95
N TYR A 98 4.83 -10.68 -3.30
CA TYR A 98 4.81 -10.54 -1.83
C TYR A 98 3.47 -10.04 -1.30
N LEU A 99 2.90 -9.02 -1.95
CA LEU A 99 1.62 -8.43 -1.56
C LEU A 99 0.45 -9.37 -1.86
N VAL A 100 0.49 -10.07 -3.00
CA VAL A 100 -0.52 -11.08 -3.37
C VAL A 100 -0.53 -12.22 -2.36
N LYS A 101 0.63 -12.80 -2.05
CA LYS A 101 0.76 -13.86 -1.03
C LYS A 101 0.28 -13.41 0.33
N THR A 102 0.53 -12.14 0.70
CA THR A 102 0.01 -11.56 1.93
C THR A 102 -1.52 -11.52 1.91
N LEU A 103 -2.14 -11.05 0.82
CA LEU A 103 -3.60 -11.02 0.67
C LEU A 103 -4.24 -12.42 0.65
N GLU A 104 -3.53 -13.43 0.15
CA GLU A 104 -3.97 -14.84 0.17
C GLU A 104 -3.84 -15.48 1.56
N ALA A 105 -2.81 -15.11 2.32
CA ALA A 105 -2.59 -15.60 3.69
C ALA A 105 -3.53 -14.95 4.73
N LEU A 106 -4.03 -13.76 4.43
CA LEU A 106 -5.08 -13.09 5.21
C LEU A 106 -6.42 -13.77 4.97
N ASP A 107 -7.21 -13.92 6.04
CA ASP A 107 -8.54 -14.53 5.94
C ASP A 107 -9.43 -13.70 4.99
N LEU A 108 -10.33 -14.37 4.27
CA LEU A 108 -11.22 -13.72 3.30
C LEU A 108 -12.33 -12.95 4.03
N LEU A 109 -12.81 -11.88 3.38
CA LEU A 109 -14.03 -11.22 3.84
C LEU A 109 -15.23 -12.10 3.49
N GLU A 110 -15.92 -12.59 4.51
CA GLU A 110 -17.06 -13.50 4.36
C GLU A 110 -18.30 -12.79 3.79
N ASN A 111 -18.48 -11.50 4.11
CA ASN A 111 -19.66 -10.74 3.72
C ASN A 111 -19.39 -9.89 2.46
N GLU A 112 -20.27 -9.99 1.45
CA GLU A 112 -20.26 -9.13 0.26
C GLU A 112 -20.42 -7.64 0.60
N GLU A 113 -21.15 -7.30 1.67
CA GLU A 113 -21.27 -5.93 2.14
C GLU A 113 -19.92 -5.35 2.59
N GLU A 114 -19.05 -6.18 3.20
CA GLU A 114 -17.72 -5.76 3.60
C GLU A 114 -16.80 -5.56 2.41
N LYS A 115 -16.88 -6.44 1.41
CA LYS A 115 -16.12 -6.25 0.16
C LYS A 115 -16.52 -4.93 -0.51
N LYS A 116 -17.82 -4.68 -0.65
CA LYS A 116 -18.35 -3.43 -1.19
C LYS A 116 -17.93 -2.22 -0.36
N ARG A 117 -17.95 -2.32 0.97
CA ARG A 117 -17.46 -1.26 1.87
C ARG A 117 -15.99 -0.98 1.64
N MET A 118 -15.16 -2.02 1.54
CA MET A 118 -13.72 -1.89 1.28
C MET A 118 -13.47 -1.18 -0.05
N GLU A 119 -14.19 -1.56 -1.10
CA GLU A 119 -14.11 -0.91 -2.41
C GLU A 119 -14.46 0.59 -2.33
N ILE A 120 -15.53 0.94 -1.62
CA ILE A 120 -15.92 2.35 -1.41
C ILE A 120 -14.80 3.12 -0.69
N ILE A 121 -14.22 2.55 0.37
CA ILE A 121 -13.11 3.17 1.10
C ILE A 121 -11.91 3.38 0.17
N ILE A 122 -11.52 2.36 -0.60
CA ILE A 122 -10.40 2.45 -1.55
C ILE A 122 -10.66 3.53 -2.60
N GLN A 123 -11.87 3.60 -3.17
CA GLN A 123 -12.20 4.64 -4.15
C GLN A 123 -12.15 6.04 -3.55
N ASN A 124 -12.65 6.21 -2.32
CA ASN A 124 -12.57 7.49 -1.61
C ASN A 124 -11.11 7.90 -1.34
N ILE A 125 -10.27 6.96 -0.89
CA ILE A 125 -8.84 7.21 -0.68
C ILE A 125 -8.16 7.58 -1.99
N LYS A 126 -8.40 6.81 -3.05
CA LYS A 126 -7.84 7.05 -4.39
C LYS A 126 -8.20 8.45 -4.90
N LYS A 127 -9.46 8.86 -4.74
CA LYS A 127 -9.94 10.18 -5.12
C LYS A 127 -9.29 11.30 -4.30
N ARG A 128 -9.15 11.12 -2.98
CA ARG A 128 -8.47 12.10 -2.11
C ARG A 128 -6.98 12.24 -2.46
N MET A 129 -6.34 11.16 -2.90
CA MET A 129 -4.91 11.11 -3.19
C MET A 129 -4.56 11.18 -4.68
N GLU A 130 -5.50 11.55 -5.55
CA GLU A 130 -5.32 11.46 -7.00
C GLU A 130 -4.06 12.16 -7.50
N LEU A 131 -3.82 13.40 -7.04
CA LEU A 131 -2.63 14.17 -7.41
C LEU A 131 -1.34 13.51 -6.89
N GLN A 132 -1.34 13.07 -5.63
CA GLN A 132 -0.18 12.44 -4.97
C GLN A 132 0.21 11.14 -5.68
N LEU A 133 -0.77 10.28 -5.95
CA LEU A 133 -0.56 9.03 -6.67
C LEU A 133 -0.14 9.27 -8.12
N SER A 134 -0.65 10.32 -8.76
CA SER A 134 -0.21 10.69 -10.11
C SER A 134 1.25 11.14 -10.11
N SER A 135 1.69 11.94 -9.13
CA SER A 135 3.09 12.36 -9.02
C SER A 135 4.06 11.20 -8.79
N LEU A 136 3.63 10.16 -8.06
CA LEU A 136 4.43 8.95 -7.93
C LEU A 136 4.50 8.21 -9.27
N ASN A 137 3.37 8.04 -9.95
CA ASN A 137 3.26 7.21 -11.16
C ASN A 137 3.62 7.93 -12.46
N SER A 138 3.94 9.23 -12.43
CA SER A 138 4.25 10.05 -13.61
C SER A 138 5.67 9.88 -14.14
N CYS A 139 6.49 9.01 -13.56
CA CYS A 139 7.84 8.73 -14.03
C CYS A 139 7.80 8.18 -15.48
N ASN A 140 8.16 9.03 -16.44
CA ASN A 140 8.36 8.82 -17.87
C ASN A 140 7.93 7.45 -18.43
N ILE A 141 6.73 7.44 -19.02
CA ILE A 141 6.48 6.64 -20.22
C ILE A 141 7.36 7.26 -21.32
N GLU A 142 8.65 6.93 -21.34
CA GLU A 142 9.39 6.96 -22.59
C GLU A 142 8.83 5.82 -23.43
N THR A 143 7.80 6.16 -24.20
CA THR A 143 7.45 5.50 -25.45
C THR A 143 8.75 5.28 -26.24
N ILE A 144 9.25 4.05 -26.22
CA ILE A 144 10.14 3.52 -27.26
C ILE A 144 9.23 2.93 -28.34
#